data_AF-A0A496WA52-F1
#
_entry.id   AF-A0A496WA52-F1
#
_cell.length_a   1.000
_cell.length_b   1.000
_cell.length_c   1.000
_cell.angle_alpha   90.00
_cell.angle_beta   90.00
_cell.angle_gamma   90.00
#
_symmetry.space_group_name_H-M   'P 1'
#
loop_
_entity.id
_entity.type
_entity.pdbx_description
1 polymer ?
#
loop_
_entity_poly.entity_id
_entity_poly.type
_entity_poly.pdbx_seq_one_letter_code
_entity_poly.pdbx_strand_id
1 'polypeptide(L)'
;MQGADCRSAIGRRKQGRDSGFWQCWFNCSAGVFRNGAKIVAVSDSQGGVYHENGFDPGKSLAFIKEHGSVVGMPDTTTITNENMLELECDILIPAALSNQIHAENASKINTKLVVEAANAPTTPQADEILSARGILTK
;
A
#
# COMPACT_ATOMS: atom_id res chain seq x y z
N MET A 1 11.07 12.75 7.83
CA MET A 1 9.91 12.28 7.05
C MET A 1 9.66 13.11 5.80
N GLN A 2 10.13 14.37 5.68
CA GLN A 2 10.09 15.08 4.40
C GLN A 2 10.87 14.29 3.33
N GLY A 3 10.23 14.02 2.20
CA GLY A 3 10.83 13.34 1.04
C GLY A 3 10.81 11.80 1.11
N ALA A 4 10.08 11.19 2.04
CA ALA A 4 9.94 9.73 2.07
C ALA A 4 8.91 9.25 1.03
N ASP A 5 9.24 8.18 0.31
CA ASP A 5 8.31 7.53 -0.61
C ASP A 5 7.47 6.48 0.13
N CYS A 6 6.16 6.59 0.01
CA CYS A 6 5.19 5.72 0.68
C CYS A 6 4.35 4.97 -0.34
N ARG A 7 4.14 3.69 -0.08
CA ARG A 7 3.20 2.83 -0.80
C ARG A 7 2.23 2.19 0.15
N SER A 8 1.05 1.89 -0.37
CA SER A 8 0.05 1.24 0.44
C SER A 8 -0.80 0.27 -0.38
N ALA A 9 -0.92 -0.95 0.15
CA ALA A 9 -1.82 -1.95 -0.39
C ALA A 9 -3.19 -1.76 0.23
N ILE A 10 -4.21 -1.59 -0.59
CA ILE A 10 -5.61 -1.69 -0.16
C ILE A 10 -6.14 -3.01 -0.70
N GLY A 11 -6.99 -3.62 0.11
CA GLY A 11 -7.65 -4.87 -0.23
C GLY A 11 -9.13 -4.59 -0.20
N ARG A 12 -9.84 -5.12 -1.18
CA ARG A 12 -11.29 -5.21 -1.13
C ARG A 12 -11.63 -6.59 -0.57
N ARG A 13 -12.56 -6.68 0.39
CA ARG A 13 -13.32 -7.93 0.50
C ARG A 13 -14.16 -8.06 -0.77
N LYS A 14 -14.14 -9.26 -1.38
CA LYS A 14 -15.12 -9.66 -2.39
C LYS A 14 -16.50 -9.45 -1.77
N GLN A 15 -17.34 -8.62 -2.38
CA GLN A 15 -18.71 -8.25 -1.97
C GLN A 15 -18.84 -7.09 -0.98
N GLY A 16 -18.60 -5.86 -1.45
CA GLY A 16 -19.05 -4.67 -0.73
C GLY A 16 -18.36 -3.39 -1.19
N ARG A 17 -19.12 -2.29 -1.32
CA ARG A 17 -18.54 -0.94 -1.27
C ARG A 17 -18.14 -0.67 0.19
N ASP A 18 -17.13 -1.37 0.68
CA ASP A 18 -16.68 -1.24 2.07
C ASP A 18 -15.91 0.07 2.23
N SER A 19 -16.64 1.15 2.51
CA SER A 19 -16.14 2.50 2.75
C SER A 19 -15.04 2.57 3.83
N GLY A 20 -15.03 1.61 4.76
CA GLY A 20 -14.08 1.57 5.88
C GLY A 20 -12.62 1.36 5.46
N PHE A 21 -12.35 0.48 4.49
CA PHE A 21 -10.97 0.21 4.04
C PHE A 21 -10.38 1.42 3.30
N TRP A 22 -11.16 2.05 2.43
CA TRP A 22 -10.76 3.27 1.73
C TRP A 22 -10.53 4.44 2.68
N GLN A 23 -11.32 4.53 3.75
CA GLN A 23 -11.15 5.56 4.76
C GLN A 23 -9.91 5.30 5.63
N CYS A 24 -9.65 4.05 6.02
CA CYS A 24 -8.43 3.68 6.74
C CYS A 24 -7.20 4.03 5.92
N TRP A 25 -7.17 3.59 4.66
CA TRP A 25 -6.11 3.94 3.72
C TRP A 25 -5.93 5.45 3.56
N PHE A 26 -7.03 6.18 3.32
CA PHE A 26 -6.97 7.63 3.13
C PHE A 26 -6.41 8.31 4.37
N ASN A 27 -6.78 7.88 5.57
CA ASN A 27 -6.28 8.46 6.81
C ASN A 27 -4.77 8.22 6.98
N CYS A 28 -4.30 6.99 6.74
CA CYS A 28 -2.87 6.66 6.77
C CYS A 28 -2.08 7.46 5.72
N SER A 29 -2.56 7.44 4.48
CA SER A 29 -1.91 8.10 3.33
C SER A 29 -1.93 9.62 3.47
N ALA A 30 -3.05 10.22 3.88
CA ALA A 30 -3.14 11.66 4.14
C ALA A 30 -2.25 12.07 5.32
N GLY A 31 -2.11 11.23 6.34
CA GLY A 31 -1.22 11.47 7.48
C GLY A 31 0.23 11.57 7.04
N VAL A 32 0.74 10.58 6.30
CA VAL A 32 2.14 10.62 5.81
C VAL A 32 2.34 11.70 4.75
N PHE A 33 1.36 11.92 3.87
CA PHE A 33 1.40 12.96 2.84
C PHE A 33 1.50 14.37 3.46
N ARG A 34 0.70 14.67 4.49
CA ARG A 34 0.78 15.94 5.24
C ARG A 34 2.12 16.14 5.94
N ASN A 35 2.82 15.05 6.26
CA ASN A 35 4.18 15.10 6.84
C ASN A 35 5.29 15.15 5.77
N GLY A 36 4.93 15.35 4.50
CA GLY A 36 5.86 15.52 3.39
C GLY A 36 6.31 14.23 2.72
N ALA A 37 5.62 13.11 2.97
CA ALA A 37 5.83 11.88 2.20
C ALA A 37 5.11 11.94 0.85
N LYS A 38 5.65 11.25 -0.14
CA LYS A 38 5.06 11.10 -1.47
C LYS A 38 4.31 9.76 -1.53
N ILE A 39 3.07 9.76 -2.01
CA ILE A 39 2.32 8.50 -2.26
C ILE A 39 2.64 8.04 -3.68
N VAL A 40 3.45 7.00 -3.84
CA VAL A 40 3.93 6.54 -5.16
C VAL A 40 3.14 5.36 -5.72
N ALA A 41 2.46 4.59 -4.88
CA ALA A 41 1.57 3.53 -5.36
C ALA A 41 0.41 3.24 -4.40
N VAL A 42 -0.69 2.79 -4.98
CA VAL A 42 -1.87 2.27 -4.29
C VAL A 42 -2.41 1.07 -5.04
N SER A 43 -2.89 0.05 -4.31
CA SER A 43 -3.56 -1.10 -4.92
C SER A 43 -4.93 -1.39 -4.33
N ASP A 44 -5.75 -2.15 -5.03
CA ASP A 44 -7.03 -2.69 -4.58
C ASP A 44 -7.24 -4.14 -5.06
N SER A 45 -8.48 -4.67 -4.98
CA SER A 45 -8.78 -6.03 -5.44
C SER A 45 -8.59 -6.30 -6.94
N GLN A 46 -8.55 -5.26 -7.78
CA GLN A 46 -8.43 -5.36 -9.23
C GLN A 46 -6.99 -5.14 -9.71
N GLY A 47 -6.14 -4.52 -8.90
CA GLY A 47 -4.74 -4.27 -9.22
C GLY A 47 -4.22 -3.02 -8.51
N GLY A 48 -3.03 -2.57 -8.89
CA GLY A 48 -2.42 -1.35 -8.39
C GLY A 48 -2.11 -0.32 -9.47
N VAL A 49 -1.82 0.89 -9.01
CA VAL A 49 -1.33 2.00 -9.81
C VAL A 49 -0.09 2.58 -9.18
N TYR A 50 0.86 2.97 -10.02
CA TYR A 50 2.13 3.55 -9.63
C TYR A 50 2.41 4.86 -10.38
N HIS A 51 3.02 5.82 -9.68
CA HIS A 51 3.55 7.04 -10.26
C HIS A 51 4.81 7.46 -9.50
N GLU A 52 5.94 7.57 -10.20
CA GLU A 52 7.25 7.89 -9.63
C GLU A 52 7.28 9.27 -8.93
N ASN A 53 6.55 10.24 -9.49
CA ASN A 53 6.41 11.57 -8.86
C ASN A 53 5.31 11.62 -7.79
N GLY A 54 4.60 10.49 -7.60
CA GLY A 54 3.51 10.33 -6.66
C GLY A 54 2.24 11.06 -7.06
N PHE A 55 1.20 10.89 -6.25
CA PHE A 55 -0.10 11.49 -6.49
C PHE A 55 -0.78 11.92 -5.19
N ASP A 56 -1.77 12.79 -5.33
CA ASP A 56 -2.58 13.26 -4.21
C ASP A 56 -3.55 12.14 -3.77
N PRO A 57 -3.52 11.67 -2.51
CA PRO A 57 -4.41 10.61 -2.04
C PRO A 57 -5.89 11.00 -2.09
N GLY A 58 -6.22 12.30 -2.05
CA GLY A 58 -7.57 12.82 -2.25
C GLY A 58 -8.07 12.65 -3.68
N LYS A 59 -7.20 12.79 -4.68
CA LYS A 59 -7.53 12.50 -6.08
C LYS A 59 -7.81 11.02 -6.28
N SER A 60 -6.98 10.15 -5.69
CA SER A 60 -7.20 8.70 -5.73
C SER A 60 -8.53 8.32 -5.08
N LEU A 61 -8.85 8.87 -3.90
CA LEU A 61 -10.12 8.62 -3.22
C LEU A 61 -11.32 9.07 -4.05
N ALA A 62 -11.24 10.24 -4.71
CA ALA A 62 -12.28 10.70 -5.61
C ALA A 62 -12.47 9.75 -6.80
N PHE A 63 -11.37 9.33 -7.43
CA PHE A 63 -11.39 8.38 -8.55
C PHE A 63 -12.02 7.04 -8.16
N ILE A 64 -11.64 6.47 -7.00
CA ILE A 64 -12.22 5.24 -6.47
C ILE A 64 -13.72 5.38 -6.21
N LYS A 65 -14.18 6.53 -5.69
CA LYS A 65 -15.61 6.77 -5.43
C LYS A 65 -16.44 6.77 -6.71
N GLU A 66 -15.88 7.26 -7.81
CA GLU A 66 -16.53 7.34 -9.11
C GLU A 66 -16.45 6.03 -9.90
N HIS A 67 -15.25 5.44 -10.00
CA HIS A 67 -14.97 4.28 -10.87
C HIS A 67 -15.02 2.95 -10.14
N GLY A 68 -14.96 2.97 -8.81
CA GLY A 68 -14.97 1.76 -7.98
C GLY A 68 -13.64 1.02 -7.89
N SER A 69 -12.57 1.51 -8.52
CA SER A 69 -11.21 0.95 -8.41
C SER A 69 -10.16 2.04 -8.61
N VAL A 70 -8.92 1.78 -8.18
CA VAL A 70 -7.75 2.60 -8.53
C VAL A 70 -7.23 2.33 -9.93
N VAL A 71 -7.50 1.15 -10.49
CA VAL A 71 -7.00 0.76 -11.82
C VAL A 71 -7.57 1.68 -12.89
N GLY A 72 -6.70 2.22 -13.75
CA GLY A 72 -7.08 3.16 -14.79
C GLY A 72 -7.08 4.64 -14.35
N MET A 73 -6.58 4.94 -13.15
CA MET A 73 -6.38 6.32 -12.71
C MET A 73 -5.45 7.07 -13.70
N PRO A 74 -5.82 8.26 -14.18
CA PRO A 74 -4.99 9.05 -15.09
C PRO A 74 -3.60 9.32 -14.54
N ASP A 75 -2.63 9.47 -15.45
CA ASP A 75 -1.22 9.74 -15.12
C ASP A 75 -0.59 8.70 -14.20
N THR A 76 -1.03 7.44 -14.28
CA THR A 76 -0.42 6.32 -13.54
C THR A 76 -0.19 5.09 -14.40
N THR A 77 0.75 4.26 -13.96
CA THR A 77 1.03 2.96 -14.56
C THR A 77 0.31 1.88 -13.77
N THR A 78 -0.55 1.10 -14.43
CA THR A 78 -1.18 -0.08 -13.82
C THR A 78 -0.13 -1.16 -13.54
N ILE A 79 -0.14 -1.71 -12.33
CA ILE A 79 0.74 -2.78 -11.86
C ILE A 79 -0.08 -3.87 -11.15
N THR A 80 0.49 -5.07 -10.99
CA THR A 80 -0.16 -6.12 -10.20
C THR A 80 -0.01 -5.84 -8.70
N ASN A 81 -0.81 -6.53 -7.88
CA ASN A 81 -0.73 -6.39 -6.42
C ASN A 81 0.59 -6.90 -5.87
N GLU A 82 1.11 -7.99 -6.45
CA GLU A 82 2.40 -8.57 -6.11
C GLU A 82 3.53 -7.58 -6.42
N ASN A 83 3.54 -7.01 -7.63
CA ASN A 83 4.55 -6.02 -8.03
C ASN A 83 4.50 -4.76 -7.16
N MET A 84 3.31 -4.38 -6.66
CA MET A 84 3.16 -3.22 -5.78
C MET A 84 3.83 -3.44 -4.43
N LEU A 85 3.68 -4.64 -3.84
CA LEU A 85 4.35 -5.02 -2.59
C LEU A 85 5.89 -5.03 -2.76
N GLU A 86 6.38 -5.43 -3.93
CA GLU A 86 7.81 -5.62 -4.23
C GLU A 86 8.55 -4.35 -4.70
N LEU A 87 7.84 -3.26 -5.06
CA LEU A 87 8.48 -2.02 -5.55
C LEU A 87 9.42 -1.44 -4.45
N GLU A 88 10.30 -0.46 -4.77
CA GLU A 88 11.23 0.21 -3.80
C GLU A 88 10.67 1.50 -3.15
N CYS A 89 10.64 1.60 -1.81
CA CYS A 89 10.04 2.71 -1.04
C CYS A 89 10.66 2.81 0.35
N ASP A 90 10.29 3.85 1.08
CA ASP A 90 10.62 3.96 2.49
C ASP A 90 9.57 3.31 3.40
N ILE A 91 8.28 3.43 3.04
CA ILE A 91 7.15 3.00 3.87
C ILE A 91 6.18 2.15 3.07
N LEU A 92 5.88 0.95 3.56
CA LEU A 92 4.86 0.04 3.03
C LEU A 92 3.71 -0.09 4.04
N ILE A 93 2.49 0.22 3.61
CA ILE A 93 1.29 0.14 4.47
C ILE A 93 0.32 -0.92 3.94
N PRO A 94 0.38 -2.17 4.41
CA PRO A 94 -0.64 -3.17 4.10
C PRO A 94 -1.93 -2.90 4.90
N ALA A 95 -3.00 -2.50 4.20
CA ALA A 95 -4.30 -2.13 4.75
C ALA A 95 -5.46 -2.98 4.18
N ALA A 96 -5.14 -4.20 3.75
CA ALA A 96 -5.92 -4.97 2.79
C ALA A 96 -6.54 -6.24 3.39
N LEU A 97 -5.82 -7.34 3.22
CA LEU A 97 -6.14 -8.68 3.71
C LEU A 97 -5.01 -9.14 4.62
N SER A 98 -5.27 -10.18 5.40
CA SER A 98 -4.24 -10.87 6.16
C SER A 98 -3.27 -11.64 5.24
N ASN A 99 -2.06 -11.93 5.72
CA ASN A 99 -1.05 -12.76 5.06
C ASN A 99 -0.65 -12.32 3.65
N GLN A 100 -0.69 -11.02 3.35
CA GLN A 100 -0.20 -10.48 2.09
C GLN A 100 1.33 -10.51 2.00
N ILE A 101 2.00 -10.40 3.15
CA ILE A 101 3.44 -10.58 3.25
C ILE A 101 3.67 -11.96 3.90
N HIS A 102 4.25 -12.87 3.13
CA HIS A 102 4.49 -14.27 3.51
C HIS A 102 5.90 -14.69 3.11
N ALA A 103 6.35 -15.86 3.57
CA ALA A 103 7.75 -16.29 3.42
C ALA A 103 8.28 -16.25 1.97
N GLU A 104 7.41 -16.48 0.99
CA GLU A 104 7.78 -16.53 -0.44
C GLU A 104 8.03 -15.15 -1.07
N ASN A 105 7.41 -14.09 -0.52
CA ASN A 105 7.57 -12.72 -1.03
C ASN A 105 8.34 -11.79 -0.09
N ALA A 106 8.51 -12.17 1.19
CA ALA A 106 9.19 -11.35 2.19
C ALA A 106 10.63 -10.98 1.82
N SER A 107 11.33 -11.82 1.05
CA SER A 107 12.69 -11.54 0.55
C SER A 107 12.73 -10.46 -0.54
N LYS A 108 11.61 -10.22 -1.21
CA LYS A 108 11.48 -9.28 -2.33
C LYS A 108 10.95 -7.91 -1.89
N ILE A 109 10.39 -7.82 -0.69
CA ILE A 109 9.93 -6.54 -0.13
C ILE A 109 11.11 -5.57 -0.03
N ASN A 110 11.01 -4.41 -0.67
CA ASN A 110 12.03 -3.37 -0.64
C ASN A 110 11.47 -2.11 0.04
N THR A 111 11.52 -2.12 1.37
CA THR A 111 11.07 -1.02 2.22
C THR A 111 11.98 -0.84 3.45
N LYS A 112 11.90 0.31 4.11
CA LYS A 112 12.56 0.55 5.41
C LYS A 112 11.62 0.29 6.59
N LEU A 113 10.32 0.49 6.38
CA LEU A 113 9.28 0.36 7.39
C LEU A 113 8.03 -0.28 6.78
N VAL A 114 7.45 -1.24 7.50
CA VAL A 114 6.12 -1.79 7.27
C VAL A 114 5.20 -1.30 8.39
N VAL A 115 4.06 -0.69 8.03
CA VAL A 115 3.04 -0.21 8.98
C VAL A 115 1.75 -0.99 8.76
N GLU A 116 1.43 -1.88 9.69
CA GLU A 116 0.30 -2.79 9.60
C GLU A 116 -1.01 -2.08 9.95
N ALA A 117 -1.77 -1.73 8.91
CA ALA A 117 -3.12 -1.15 9.07
C ALA A 117 -4.23 -2.21 8.99
N ALA A 118 -3.90 -3.43 8.54
CA ALA A 118 -4.77 -4.59 8.55
C ALA A 118 -4.51 -5.48 9.78
N ASN A 119 -5.41 -6.44 10.04
CA ASN A 119 -5.17 -7.47 11.05
C ASN A 119 -4.29 -8.59 10.47
N ALA A 120 -3.06 -8.74 10.98
CA ALA A 120 -2.08 -9.74 10.57
C ALA A 120 -1.79 -9.78 9.05
N PRO A 121 -1.38 -8.65 8.42
CA PRO A 121 -0.97 -8.64 7.01
C PRO A 121 0.35 -9.40 6.77
N THR A 122 1.20 -9.53 7.78
CA THR A 122 2.48 -10.25 7.72
C THR A 122 2.39 -11.57 8.46
N THR A 123 2.85 -12.67 7.85
CA THR A 123 2.96 -13.95 8.55
C THR A 123 4.16 -13.95 9.51
N PRO A 124 4.17 -14.76 10.58
CA PRO A 124 5.32 -14.84 11.50
C PRO A 124 6.64 -15.16 10.79
N GLN A 125 6.62 -16.06 9.80
CA GLN A 125 7.81 -16.39 9.01
C GLN A 125 8.29 -15.21 8.14
N ALA A 126 7.37 -14.41 7.62
CA ALA A 126 7.72 -13.20 6.88
C ALA A 126 8.33 -12.14 7.81
N ASP A 127 7.78 -11.99 9.01
CA ASP A 127 8.31 -11.07 10.03
C ASP A 127 9.75 -11.41 10.40
N GLU A 128 10.07 -12.69 10.59
CA GLU A 128 11.45 -13.16 10.82
C GLU A 128 12.39 -12.77 9.66
N ILE A 129 11.95 -12.96 8.41
CA ILE A 129 12.74 -12.60 7.21
C ILE A 129 12.92 -11.09 7.11
N LEU A 130 11.88 -10.30 7.35
CA LEU A 130 11.94 -8.84 7.30
C LEU A 130 12.85 -8.28 8.41
N SER A 131 12.70 -8.80 9.63
CA SER A 131 13.52 -8.42 10.79
C SER A 131 15.00 -8.74 10.57
N ALA A 132 15.31 -9.93 10.03
CA ALA A 132 16.68 -10.30 9.67
C ALA A 132 17.30 -9.38 8.61
N ARG A 133 16.47 -8.71 7.79
CA ARG A 133 16.88 -7.72 6.78
C ARG A 133 16.91 -6.30 7.33
N GLY A 134 16.64 -6.10 8.62
CA GLY A 134 16.59 -4.77 9.26
C GLY A 134 15.35 -3.95 8.89
N ILE A 135 14.31 -4.59 8.35
CA ILE A 135 13.04 -3.96 8.03
C ILE A 135 12.15 -4.01 9.27
N LEU A 136 11.71 -2.86 9.76
CA LEU A 136 10.85 -2.77 10.94
C LEU A 136 9.38 -2.97 10.55
N THR A 137 8.68 -3.81 11.31
CA THR A 137 7.23 -4.06 11.23
C THR A 137 6.54 -3.43 12.46
N LYS A 138 5.49 -2.63 12.26
CA LYS A 138 4.81 -1.85 13.31
C LYS A 138 3.31 -1.78 13.15
#